data_AF-A0A9E3EZP7-F1
#
_entry.id   AF-A0A9E3EZP7-F1
#
_cell.length_a   1.000
_cell.length_b   1.000
_cell.length_c   1.000
_cell.angle_alpha   90.00
_cell.angle_beta   90.00
_cell.angle_gamma   90.00
#
_symmetry.space_group_name_H-M   'P 1'
#
loop_
_entity.id
_entity.type
_entity.pdbx_description
1 polymer ?
#
loop_
_entity_poly.entity_id
_entity_poly.type
_entity_poly.pdbx_seq_one_letter_code
_entity_poly.pdbx_strand_id
1 'polypeptide(L)'
;MSFVTTQPEALSAAAGNLQGIGAAVAAQNEAAASPTTAVIPAAADEVSALTAAQFTAHAQMYQAVSAQAAAIHDMFVSTLGTSATSYAVTEAANAVAAG
;
A
#
# COMPACT_ATOMS: atom_id res chain seq x y z
N MET A 1 -14.06 36.35 10.61
CA MET A 1 -12.86 35.63 10.17
C MET A 1 -13.17 34.14 10.21
N SER A 2 -12.87 33.40 9.15
CA SER A 2 -13.03 31.94 9.13
C SER A 2 -11.77 31.31 9.68
N PHE A 3 -11.88 30.53 10.76
CA PHE A 3 -10.77 29.72 11.26
C PHE A 3 -10.80 28.36 10.56
N VAL A 4 -9.64 27.88 10.12
CA VAL A 4 -9.48 26.50 9.66
C VAL A 4 -9.02 25.70 10.87
N THR A 5 -9.78 24.67 11.23
CA THR A 5 -9.41 23.70 12.27
C THR A 5 -9.04 22.39 11.57
N THR A 6 -7.85 21.89 11.86
CA THR A 6 -7.36 20.62 11.33
C THR A 6 -7.58 19.48 12.32
N GLN A 7 -7.41 18.22 11.89
CA GLN A 7 -7.45 17.03 12.77
C GLN A 7 -6.15 16.21 12.62
N PRO A 8 -5.01 16.70 13.13
CA PRO A 8 -3.71 16.05 12.96
C PRO A 8 -3.65 14.62 13.52
N GLU A 9 -4.29 14.37 14.66
CA GLU A 9 -4.30 13.06 15.33
C GLU A 9 -5.04 12.02 14.49
N ALA A 10 -6.14 12.41 13.84
CA ALA A 10 -6.88 11.52 12.94
C ALA A 10 -6.04 11.15 11.71
N LEU A 11 -5.27 12.10 11.15
CA LEU A 11 -4.36 11.82 10.04
C LEU A 11 -3.21 10.90 10.46
N SER A 12 -2.64 11.10 11.64
CA SER A 12 -1.60 10.23 12.19
C SER A 12 -2.11 8.81 12.44
N ALA A 13 -3.29 8.66 13.04
CA ALA A 13 -3.94 7.37 13.24
C ALA A 13 -4.22 6.66 11.90
N ALA A 14 -4.71 7.40 10.90
CA ALA A 14 -4.94 6.86 9.56
C ALA A 14 -3.63 6.38 8.90
N ALA A 15 -2.53 7.14 9.00
CA ALA A 15 -1.23 6.73 8.50
C ALA A 15 -0.73 5.43 9.17
N GLY A 16 -0.87 5.31 10.49
CA GLY A 16 -0.50 4.10 11.23
C GLY A 16 -1.33 2.88 10.81
N ASN A 17 -2.65 3.03 10.65
CA ASN A 17 -3.52 1.96 10.18
C ASN A 17 -3.17 1.51 8.75
N LEU A 18 -2.92 2.47 7.86
CA LEU A 18 -2.55 2.20 6.48
C LEU A 18 -1.17 1.52 6.36
N GLN A 19 -0.23 1.86 7.24
CA GLN A 19 1.04 1.14 7.33
C GLN A 19 0.82 -0.34 7.68
N GLY A 20 -0.04 -0.63 8.65
CA GLY A 20 -0.40 -2.00 9.02
C GLY A 20 -1.07 -2.77 7.87
N ILE A 21 -2.00 -2.12 7.15
CA ILE A 21 -2.65 -2.71 5.97
C ILE A 21 -1.63 -2.99 4.86
N GLY A 22 -0.74 -2.02 4.56
CA GLY A 22 0.30 -2.18 3.55
C GLY A 22 1.22 -3.37 3.85
N ALA A 23 1.65 -3.50 5.11
CA ALA A 23 2.46 -4.64 5.55
C ALA A 23 1.73 -5.99 5.40
N ALA A 24 0.43 -6.05 5.76
CA ALA A 24 -0.37 -7.26 5.61
C ALA A 24 -0.53 -7.65 4.13
N VAL A 25 -0.76 -6.68 3.25
CA VAL A 25 -0.86 -6.90 1.80
C VAL A 25 0.47 -7.38 1.21
N ALA A 26 1.58 -6.76 1.59
CA ALA A 26 2.92 -7.17 1.15
C ALA A 26 3.22 -8.63 1.54
N ALA A 27 2.95 -9.00 2.80
CA ALA A 27 3.14 -10.37 3.28
C ALA A 27 2.32 -11.39 2.49
N GLN A 28 1.07 -11.05 2.14
CA GLN A 28 0.22 -11.95 1.34
C GLN A 28 0.66 -12.04 -0.13
N ASN A 29 1.16 -10.94 -0.71
CA ASN A 29 1.73 -10.95 -2.05
C ASN A 29 2.96 -11.86 -2.13
N GLU A 30 3.83 -11.80 -1.13
CA GLU A 30 4.99 -12.70 -1.01
C GLU A 30 4.56 -14.17 -0.84
N ALA A 31 3.62 -14.44 0.07
CA ALA A 31 3.09 -15.78 0.30
C ALA A 31 2.45 -16.39 -0.96
N ALA A 32 1.77 -15.57 -1.77
CA ALA A 32 1.15 -15.99 -3.00
C ALA A 32 2.13 -16.17 -4.18
N ALA A 33 3.34 -15.60 -4.12
CA ALA A 33 4.26 -15.55 -5.25
C ALA A 33 4.64 -16.93 -5.76
N SER A 34 5.13 -17.81 -4.89
CA SER A 34 5.53 -19.17 -5.27
C SER A 34 4.36 -20.03 -5.81
N PRO A 35 3.23 -20.19 -5.09
CA PRO A 35 2.15 -21.06 -5.56
C PRO A 35 1.48 -20.57 -6.85
N THR A 36 1.52 -19.28 -7.15
CA THR A 36 0.90 -18.72 -8.37
C THR A 36 1.84 -18.67 -9.58
N THR A 37 3.16 -18.67 -9.38
CA THR A 37 4.15 -18.67 -10.46
C THR A 37 4.71 -20.05 -10.80
N ALA A 38 4.40 -21.06 -9.99
CA ALA A 38 4.83 -22.44 -10.20
C ALA A 38 3.67 -23.37 -10.62
N VAL A 39 2.77 -22.88 -11.48
CA VAL A 39 1.61 -23.66 -11.94
C VAL A 39 2.10 -24.78 -12.86
N ILE A 40 1.73 -26.02 -12.52
CA ILE A 40 2.07 -27.22 -13.29
C ILE A 40 0.92 -27.53 -14.27
N PRO A 41 1.21 -27.95 -15.52
CA PRO A 41 0.18 -28.42 -16.45
C PRO A 41 -0.68 -29.54 -15.85
N ALA A 42 -2.00 -29.49 -16.07
CA ALA A 42 -2.92 -30.51 -15.56
C ALA A 42 -2.74 -31.88 -16.24
N ALA A 43 -2.35 -31.88 -17.52
CA ALA A 43 -2.00 -33.05 -18.30
C ALA A 43 -0.87 -32.71 -19.30
N ALA A 44 -0.41 -33.71 -20.05
CA ALA A 44 0.72 -33.60 -20.97
C ALA A 44 0.39 -32.92 -22.32
N ASP A 45 -0.87 -32.56 -22.55
CA ASP A 45 -1.32 -31.93 -23.78
C ASP A 45 -0.94 -30.44 -23.85
N GLU A 46 -0.94 -29.90 -25.06
CA GLU A 46 -0.52 -28.54 -25.35
C GLU A 46 -1.45 -27.49 -24.72
N VAL A 47 -2.74 -27.80 -24.54
CA VAL A 47 -3.71 -26.88 -23.92
C VAL A 47 -3.43 -26.73 -22.43
N SER A 48 -3.16 -27.84 -21.75
CA SER A 48 -2.73 -27.86 -20.35
C SER A 48 -1.42 -27.10 -20.15
N ALA A 49 -0.44 -27.31 -21.03
CA ALA A 49 0.84 -26.61 -20.99
C ALA A 49 0.70 -25.09 -21.18
N LEU A 50 -0.05 -24.68 -22.20
CA LEU A 50 -0.31 -23.26 -22.48
C LEU A 50 -1.06 -22.58 -21.33
N THR A 51 -2.05 -23.27 -20.75
CA THR A 51 -2.84 -22.74 -19.64
C THR A 51 -1.96 -22.48 -18.42
N ALA A 52 -1.13 -23.45 -18.01
CA ALA A 52 -0.20 -23.29 -16.89
C ALA A 52 0.82 -22.15 -17.13
N ALA A 53 1.34 -22.03 -18.35
CA ALA A 53 2.22 -20.95 -18.74
C ALA A 53 1.53 -19.58 -18.67
N GLN A 54 0.27 -19.48 -19.10
CA GLN A 54 -0.50 -18.24 -19.07
C GLN A 54 -0.77 -17.76 -17.63
N PHE A 55 -1.13 -18.68 -16.72
CA PHE A 55 -1.30 -18.34 -15.30
C PHE A 55 0.01 -17.89 -14.66
N THR A 56 1.11 -18.58 -14.96
CA THR A 56 2.44 -18.21 -14.47
C THR A 56 2.83 -16.81 -14.95
N ALA A 57 2.65 -16.51 -16.23
CA ALA A 57 2.93 -15.19 -16.79
C ALA A 57 2.04 -14.11 -16.17
N HIS A 58 0.76 -14.39 -15.95
CA HIS A 58 -0.15 -13.47 -15.26
C HIS A 58 0.30 -13.19 -13.82
N ALA A 59 0.70 -14.22 -13.07
CA ALA A 59 1.20 -14.07 -11.71
C ALA A 59 2.49 -13.24 -11.64
N GLN A 60 3.41 -13.42 -12.59
CA GLN A 60 4.63 -12.60 -12.68
C GLN A 60 4.31 -11.12 -12.95
N MET A 61 3.38 -10.84 -13.86
CA MET A 61 2.91 -9.47 -14.11
C MET A 61 2.23 -8.87 -12.88
N TYR A 62 1.40 -9.67 -12.19
CA TYR A 62 0.76 -9.26 -10.94
C TYR A 62 1.80 -8.86 -9.89
N GLN A 63 2.87 -9.64 -9.71
CA GLN A 63 3.94 -9.33 -8.75
C GLN A 63 4.69 -8.03 -9.11
N ALA A 64 4.91 -7.77 -10.39
CA ALA A 64 5.52 -6.50 -10.82
C ALA A 64 4.62 -5.29 -10.53
N VAL A 65 3.31 -5.42 -10.80
CA VAL A 65 2.32 -4.37 -10.53
C VAL A 65 2.13 -4.18 -9.03
N SER A 66 2.09 -5.25 -8.23
CA SER A 66 1.93 -5.17 -6.78
C SER A 66 3.11 -4.48 -6.12
N ALA A 67 4.35 -4.71 -6.61
CA ALA A 67 5.53 -3.99 -6.15
C ALA A 67 5.45 -2.48 -6.44
N GLN A 68 4.96 -2.09 -7.62
CA GLN A 68 4.74 -0.67 -7.95
C GLN A 68 3.65 -0.05 -7.06
N ALA A 69 2.57 -0.78 -6.82
CA ALA A 69 1.49 -0.33 -5.93
C ALA A 69 1.97 -0.15 -4.49
N ALA A 70 2.83 -1.05 -3.98
CA ALA A 70 3.43 -0.93 -2.66
C ALA A 70 4.27 0.35 -2.53
N ALA A 71 5.10 0.68 -3.52
CA ALA A 71 5.90 1.90 -3.51
C ALA A 71 5.02 3.18 -3.49
N ILE A 72 3.91 3.18 -4.24
CA ILE A 72 2.96 4.30 -4.24
C ILE A 72 2.27 4.41 -2.86
N HIS A 73 1.86 3.28 -2.28
CA HIS A 73 1.25 3.23 -0.95
C HIS A 73 2.19 3.77 0.12
N ASP A 74 3.46 3.37 0.12
CA ASP A 74 4.45 3.83 1.10
C ASP A 74 4.68 5.34 1.00
N MET A 75 4.78 5.88 -0.21
CA MET A 75 4.89 7.31 -0.45
C MET A 75 3.65 8.05 0.06
N PHE A 76 2.45 7.52 -0.17
CA PHE A 76 1.20 8.08 0.33
C PHE A 76 1.14 8.11 1.85
N VAL A 77 1.45 6.99 2.51
CA VAL A 77 1.45 6.88 3.98
C VAL A 77 2.48 7.82 4.61
N SER A 78 3.69 7.90 4.04
CA SER A 78 4.73 8.82 4.47
C SER A 78 4.32 10.29 4.35
N THR A 79 3.69 10.65 3.22
CA THR A 79 3.18 12.00 2.98
C THR A 79 2.05 12.36 3.95
N LEU A 80 1.15 11.41 4.23
CA LEU A 80 0.06 11.59 5.17
C LEU A 80 0.58 11.85 6.59
N GLY A 81 1.57 11.05 7.04
CA GLY A 81 2.23 11.25 8.34
C GLY A 81 2.93 12.60 8.44
N THR A 82 3.68 12.99 7.39
CA THR A 82 4.35 14.31 7.33
C THR A 82 3.36 15.47 7.40
N SER A 83 2.22 15.34 6.70
CA SER A 83 1.16 16.34 6.70
C SER A 83 0.49 16.46 8.07
N ALA A 84 0.26 15.34 8.75
CA ALA A 84 -0.25 15.32 10.13
C ALA A 84 0.65 16.12 11.07
N THR A 85 1.96 15.88 11.05
CA THR A 85 2.92 16.64 11.87
C THR A 85 2.92 18.13 11.50
N SER A 86 2.87 18.46 10.21
CA SER A 86 2.87 19.85 9.74
C SER A 86 1.65 20.64 10.25
N TYR A 87 0.47 20.01 10.21
CA TYR A 87 -0.75 20.61 10.77
C TYR A 87 -0.68 20.75 12.29
N ALA A 88 -0.22 19.72 13.01
CA ALA A 88 -0.07 19.79 14.47
C ALA A 88 0.85 20.95 14.91
N VAL A 89 1.99 21.13 14.24
CA VAL A 89 2.92 22.24 14.51
C VAL A 89 2.27 23.60 14.24
N THR A 90 1.48 23.71 13.17
CA THR A 90 0.79 24.95 12.80
C THR A 90 -0.29 25.32 13.81
N GLU A 91 -1.12 24.36 14.23
CA GLU A 91 -2.15 24.57 15.26
C GLU A 91 -1.53 25.01 16.59
N ALA A 92 -0.42 24.40 17.01
CA ALA A 92 0.30 24.78 18.22
C ALA A 92 0.85 26.21 18.13
N ALA A 93 1.45 26.60 17.00
CA ALA A 93 1.94 27.96 16.78
C ALA A 93 0.81 29.01 16.81
N ASN A 94 -0.33 28.69 16.19
CA ASN A 94 -1.52 29.57 16.20
C ASN A 94 -2.09 29.74 17.61
N ALA A 95 -2.14 28.67 18.41
CA ALA A 95 -2.59 28.72 19.80
C ALA A 95 -1.70 29.60 20.68
N VAL A 96 -0.38 29.57 20.47
CA VAL A 96 0.58 30.46 21.16
C VAL A 96 0.41 31.92 20.74
N ALA A 97 0.19 32.19 19.45
CA ALA A 97 0.06 33.58 18.95
C ALA A 97 -1.29 34.25 19.30
N ALA A 98 -2.32 33.46 19.60
CA ALA A 98 -3.64 33.94 19.98
C ALA A 98 -3.82 34.16 21.50
N GLY A 99 -2.89 33.67 22.32
CA GLY A 99 -2.84 33.88 23.77
C GLY A 99 -2.00 35.08 24.17
#